data_AF-A0A6J4S803-F1
#
_entry.id   AF-A0A6J4S803-F1
#
_cell.length_a   1.000
_cell.length_b   1.000
_cell.length_c   1.000
_cell.angle_alpha   90.00
_cell.angle_beta   90.00
_cell.angle_gamma   90.00
#
_symmetry.space_group_name_H-M   'P 1'
#
loop_
_entity.id
_entity.type
_entity.pdbx_description
1 polymer ?
#
loop_
_entity_poly.entity_id
_entity_poly.type
_entity_poly.pdbx_seq_one_letter_code
_entity_poly.pdbx_strand_id
1 'polypeptide(L)'
;MRTACAGRVAFAGRVAGRPVVTVACGAWRATHLPVLRPRVTAGERVGPGRVLGVVGSDDAHTGLHLGIRRADLRFGYVDPWLLLSRARTADRPRLTPVPSGRPPRRMAPRSPHLVPRSAPVAPPAAGHQIAPLPVWIGLACLLLGCLAGGMQRRVRFDGTGRSPSTTAFTGHVRSRTRASSPPG
;
A
#
# COMPACT_ATOMS: atom_id res chain seq x y z
N MET A 1 -0.17 -3.05 29.25
CA MET A 1 -0.01 -3.94 28.07
C MET A 1 1.18 -3.46 27.25
N ARG A 2 2.03 -4.40 26.79
CA ARG A 2 3.29 -4.10 26.07
C ARG A 2 3.21 -4.58 24.63
N THR A 3 4.04 -4.00 23.75
CA THR A 3 4.08 -4.39 22.33
C THR A 3 4.50 -5.85 22.15
N ALA A 4 3.83 -6.57 21.26
CA ALA A 4 4.19 -7.94 20.88
C ALA A 4 5.50 -8.01 20.07
N CYS A 5 5.87 -6.93 19.39
CA CYS A 5 7.10 -6.85 18.58
C CYS A 5 7.66 -5.42 18.57
N ALA A 6 8.97 -5.30 18.33
CA ALA A 6 9.60 -4.00 18.08
C ALA A 6 9.32 -3.54 16.64
N GLY A 7 9.11 -2.24 16.43
CA GLY A 7 8.77 -1.73 15.11
C GLY A 7 8.24 -0.30 15.13
N ARG A 8 7.36 0.02 14.18
CA ARG A 8 6.69 1.32 14.09
C ARG A 8 5.18 1.16 14.24
N VAL A 9 4.54 2.03 15.01
CA VAL A 9 3.09 2.07 15.13
C VAL A 9 2.50 2.48 13.77
N ALA A 10 1.81 1.56 13.11
CA ALA A 10 1.14 1.81 11.84
C ALA A 10 -0.24 2.46 12.03
N PHE A 11 -0.90 2.17 13.16
CA PHE A 11 -2.19 2.73 13.51
C PHE A 11 -2.36 2.78 15.02
N ALA A 12 -2.93 3.87 15.53
CA ALA A 12 -3.40 4.00 16.91
C ALA A 12 -4.68 4.83 16.89
N GLY A 13 -5.82 4.22 17.20
CA GLY A 13 -7.11 4.89 17.06
C GLY A 13 -8.29 3.95 17.25
N ARG A 14 -9.47 4.31 16.73
CA ARG A 14 -10.67 3.48 16.78
C ARG A 14 -11.01 2.87 15.42
N VAL A 15 -11.40 1.60 15.40
CA VAL A 15 -11.93 0.89 14.22
C VAL A 15 -13.27 0.29 14.58
N ALA A 16 -14.34 0.68 13.88
CA ALA A 16 -15.72 0.29 14.21
C ALA A 16 -16.06 0.48 15.70
N GLY A 17 -15.66 1.63 16.26
CA GLY A 17 -15.84 1.96 17.68
C GLY A 17 -14.85 1.30 18.65
N ARG A 18 -14.02 0.34 18.22
CA ARG A 18 -13.09 -0.39 19.09
C ARG A 18 -11.71 0.25 19.12
N PRO A 19 -11.05 0.41 20.29
CA PRO A 19 -9.72 0.98 20.37
C PRO A 19 -8.66 -0.04 19.94
N VAL A 20 -7.87 0.31 18.92
CA VAL A 20 -6.92 -0.57 18.24
C VAL A 20 -5.55 0.09 18.14
N VAL A 21 -4.49 -0.69 18.36
CA VAL A 21 -3.10 -0.31 18.06
C VAL A 21 -2.46 -1.38 17.18
N THR A 22 -1.99 -1.00 15.98
CA THR A 22 -1.26 -1.88 15.07
C THR A 22 0.20 -1.46 14.99
N VAL A 23 1.11 -2.41 15.20
CA VAL A 23 2.56 -2.24 15.06
C VAL A 23 3.03 -2.98 13.82
N ALA A 24 3.74 -2.30 12.92
CA ALA A 24 4.47 -2.90 11.82
C ALA A 24 5.88 -3.28 12.28
N CYS A 25 6.21 -4.57 12.16
CA CYS A 25 7.47 -5.14 12.64
C CYS A 25 8.04 -6.11 11.60
N GLY A 26 8.87 -5.57 10.71
CA GLY A 26 9.47 -6.30 9.60
C GLY A 26 8.39 -6.86 8.66
N ALA A 27 8.42 -8.18 8.44
CA ALA A 27 7.46 -8.89 7.60
C ALA A 27 6.05 -9.04 8.24
N TRP A 28 5.83 -8.51 9.45
CA TRP A 28 4.60 -8.71 10.20
C TRP A 28 3.89 -7.40 10.55
N ARG A 29 2.57 -7.47 10.71
CA ARG A 29 1.76 -6.48 11.41
C ARG A 29 1.04 -7.14 12.57
N ALA A 30 1.28 -6.61 13.77
CA ALA A 30 0.65 -7.05 15.01
C ALA A 30 -0.42 -6.05 15.44
N THR A 31 -1.67 -6.46 15.44
CA THR A 31 -2.84 -5.66 15.83
C THR A 31 -3.28 -6.04 17.23
N HIS A 32 -3.42 -5.06 18.10
CA HIS A 32 -3.80 -5.22 19.49
C HIS A 32 -5.12 -4.50 19.76
N LEU A 33 -6.08 -5.18 20.37
CA LEU A 33 -7.34 -4.60 20.83
C LEU A 33 -7.93 -5.42 22.00
N PRO A 34 -8.80 -4.85 22.85
CA PRO A 34 -9.04 -3.41 22.99
C PRO A 34 -7.87 -2.74 23.72
N VAL A 35 -7.30 -1.66 23.18
CA VAL A 35 -6.22 -0.88 23.83
C VAL A 35 -6.74 0.46 24.35
N LEU A 36 -7.19 0.48 25.59
CA LEU A 36 -7.63 1.70 26.28
C LEU A 36 -6.43 2.60 26.59
N ARG A 37 -6.67 3.92 26.55
CA ARG A 37 -5.68 4.96 26.87
C ARG A 37 -4.33 4.68 26.17
N PRO A 38 -4.30 4.66 24.82
CA PRO A 38 -3.07 4.39 24.08
C PRO A 38 -1.98 5.39 24.48
N ARG A 39 -0.78 4.88 24.76
CA ARG A 39 0.40 5.67 25.15
C ARG A 39 1.37 5.92 24.00
N VAL A 40 0.91 5.61 22.78
CA VAL A 40 1.67 5.71 21.55
C VAL A 40 0.81 6.34 20.47
N THR A 41 1.45 6.97 19.48
CA THR A 41 0.78 7.55 18.31
C THR A 41 1.24 6.87 17.03
N ALA A 42 0.44 7.00 15.96
CA ALA A 42 0.84 6.52 14.64
C ALA A 42 2.17 7.16 14.22
N GLY A 43 3.08 6.35 13.67
CA GLY A 43 4.43 6.76 13.32
C GLY A 43 5.46 6.57 14.43
N GLU A 44 5.10 6.39 15.70
CA GLU A 44 6.06 6.19 16.80
C GLU A 44 6.86 4.89 16.61
N ARG A 45 8.17 4.92 16.91
CA ARG A 45 8.99 3.70 17.00
C ARG A 45 8.87 3.10 18.40
N VAL A 46 8.61 1.80 18.47
CA VAL A 46 8.44 1.07 19.72
C VAL A 46 9.47 -0.05 19.83
N GLY A 47 10.18 -0.10 20.95
CA GLY A 47 11.13 -1.17 21.27
C GLY A 47 10.48 -2.34 22.02
N PRO A 48 11.24 -3.42 22.26
CA PRO A 48 10.78 -4.54 23.08
C PRO A 48 10.25 -4.07 24.43
N GLY A 49 9.10 -4.60 24.85
CA GLY A 49 8.49 -4.25 26.13
C GLY A 49 7.90 -2.83 26.20
N ARG A 50 7.93 -2.01 25.14
CA ARG A 50 7.28 -0.69 25.16
C ARG A 50 5.80 -0.82 25.52
N VAL A 51 5.35 -0.01 26.49
CA VAL A 51 3.94 0.04 26.93
C VAL A 51 3.11 0.72 25.84
N LEU A 52 2.11 0.00 25.31
CA LEU A 52 1.20 0.54 24.29
C LEU A 52 -0.06 1.16 24.91
N GLY A 53 -0.48 0.69 26.07
CA GLY A 53 -1.70 1.15 26.74
C GLY A 53 -2.20 0.14 27.78
N VAL A 54 -3.48 0.25 28.10
CA VAL A 54 -4.20 -0.62 29.05
C VAL A 54 -5.09 -1.58 28.25
N VAL A 55 -5.11 -2.87 28.62
CA VAL A 55 -6.04 -3.82 28.00
C VAL A 55 -7.44 -3.48 28.48
N GLY A 56 -8.37 -3.32 27.54
CA GLY A 56 -9.79 -3.21 27.85
C GLY A 56 -10.53 -4.51 27.61
N SER A 57 -11.85 -4.44 27.75
CA SER A 57 -12.79 -5.47 27.36
C SER A 57 -13.94 -4.83 26.59
N ASP A 58 -14.55 -5.59 25.67
CA ASP A 58 -15.78 -5.24 24.97
C ASP A 58 -16.65 -6.49 24.78
N ASP A 59 -17.86 -6.34 24.20
CA ASP A 59 -18.81 -7.43 24.00
C ASP A 59 -18.25 -8.62 23.20
N ALA A 60 -17.19 -8.40 22.41
CA ALA A 60 -16.55 -9.45 21.61
C ALA A 60 -15.23 -9.94 22.21
N HIS A 61 -14.63 -9.23 23.17
CA HIS A 61 -13.31 -9.53 23.71
C HIS A 61 -13.26 -9.32 25.22
N THR A 62 -13.18 -10.42 25.97
CA THR A 62 -12.94 -10.43 27.42
C THR A 62 -11.43 -10.48 27.72
N GLY A 63 -10.68 -9.56 27.13
CA GLY A 63 -9.23 -9.46 27.26
C GLY A 63 -8.52 -8.97 26.00
N LEU A 64 -7.20 -9.16 25.95
CA LEU A 64 -6.39 -8.79 24.79
C LEU A 64 -6.63 -9.77 23.64
N HIS A 65 -7.14 -9.26 22.53
CA HIS A 65 -7.10 -9.89 21.23
C HIS A 65 -5.85 -9.42 20.46
N LEU A 66 -5.02 -10.38 20.08
CA LEU A 66 -3.82 -10.18 19.29
C LEU A 66 -4.00 -10.84 17.93
N GLY A 67 -4.03 -10.04 16.87
CA GLY A 67 -4.03 -10.52 15.50
C GLY A 67 -2.67 -10.28 14.85
N ILE A 68 -2.10 -11.29 14.18
CA ILE A 68 -0.84 -11.16 13.46
C ILE A 68 -1.09 -11.52 12.00
N ARG A 69 -0.62 -10.65 11.09
CA ARG A 69 -0.67 -10.91 9.65
C ARG A 69 0.65 -10.60 8.97
N ARG A 70 0.91 -11.25 7.84
CA ARG A 70 2.00 -10.88 6.95
C ARG A 70 1.80 -9.44 6.43
N ALA A 71 2.87 -8.67 6.36
CA ALA A 71 2.82 -7.26 5.99
C ALA A 71 2.45 -7.07 4.50
N ASP A 72 2.90 -7.98 3.64
CA ASP A 72 2.65 -8.01 2.19
C ASP A 72 1.27 -8.58 1.83
N LEU A 73 0.69 -9.44 2.67
CA LEU A 73 -0.62 -10.06 2.42
C LEU A 73 -1.71 -9.45 3.29
N ARG A 74 -2.69 -8.79 2.66
CA ARG A 74 -3.83 -8.17 3.35
C ARG A 74 -4.60 -9.14 4.26
N PHE A 75 -4.81 -10.37 3.79
CA PHE A 75 -5.57 -11.42 4.49
C PHE A 75 -4.67 -12.54 5.03
N GLY A 76 -3.35 -12.38 4.99
CA GLY A 76 -2.38 -13.40 5.44
C GLY A 76 -2.23 -13.44 6.95
N TYR A 77 -3.35 -13.60 7.68
CA TYR A 77 -3.34 -13.81 9.12
C TYR A 77 -2.71 -15.17 9.46
N VAL A 78 -1.94 -15.19 10.53
CA VAL A 78 -1.24 -16.39 11.02
C VAL A 78 -1.50 -16.54 12.51
N ASP A 79 -1.19 -17.72 13.05
CA ASP A 79 -1.24 -17.97 14.49
C ASP A 79 -0.36 -16.96 15.24
N PRO A 80 -0.94 -16.13 16.14
CA PRO A 80 -0.19 -15.18 16.95
C PRO A 80 0.89 -15.80 17.82
N TRP A 81 0.76 -17.09 18.14
CA TRP A 81 1.73 -17.82 18.95
C TRP A 81 3.12 -17.84 18.30
N LEU A 82 3.24 -17.65 16.98
CA LEU A 82 4.53 -17.56 16.27
C LEU A 82 5.40 -16.37 16.71
N LEU A 83 4.81 -15.26 17.15
CA LEU A 83 5.57 -14.12 17.70
C LEU A 83 5.77 -14.23 19.22
N LEU A 84 4.83 -14.87 19.93
CA LEU A 84 4.89 -15.02 21.39
C LEU A 84 5.79 -16.18 21.85
N SER A 85 5.87 -17.26 21.08
CA SER A 85 6.72 -18.43 21.38
C SER A 85 8.21 -18.11 21.33
N ARG A 86 8.59 -17.01 20.67
CA ARG A 86 9.95 -16.44 20.71
C ARG A 86 10.24 -15.66 22.00
N ALA A 87 9.22 -15.35 22.81
CA ALA A 87 9.39 -14.73 24.12
C ALA A 87 9.77 -15.79 25.17
N ARG A 88 10.51 -15.38 26.19
CA ARG A 88 10.92 -16.25 27.30
C ARG A 88 9.69 -16.87 27.97
N THR A 89 9.79 -18.13 28.37
CA THR A 89 8.70 -18.95 28.94
C THR A 89 7.99 -18.31 30.14
N ALA A 90 8.69 -17.52 30.95
CA ALA A 90 8.13 -16.82 32.11
C ALA A 90 7.13 -15.70 31.75
N ASP A 91 7.15 -15.19 30.51
CA ASP A 91 6.29 -14.09 30.04
C ASP A 91 5.12 -14.58 29.16
N ARG A 92 4.81 -15.89 29.17
CA ARG A 92 3.74 -16.42 28.32
C ARG A 92 2.36 -15.93 28.77
N PRO A 93 1.55 -15.36 27.88
CA PRO A 93 0.20 -14.91 28.23
C PRO A 93 -0.71 -16.12 28.48
N ARG A 94 -1.61 -15.99 29.46
CA ARG A 94 -2.70 -16.96 29.68
C ARG A 94 -3.70 -16.84 28.55
N LEU A 95 -3.99 -17.95 27.88
CA LEU A 95 -5.01 -18.02 26.85
C LEU A 95 -6.37 -18.30 27.50
N THR A 96 -7.37 -17.51 27.15
CA THR A 96 -8.76 -17.81 27.47
C THR A 96 -9.36 -18.63 26.33
N PRO A 97 -10.25 -19.60 26.62
CA PRO A 97 -11.03 -20.28 25.59
C PRO A 97 -11.74 -19.24 24.72
N VAL A 98 -11.69 -19.44 23.40
CA VAL A 98 -12.46 -18.61 22.47
C VAL A 98 -13.93 -18.76 22.84
N PRO A 99 -14.66 -17.67 23.13
CA PRO A 99 -16.10 -17.75 23.31
C PRO A 99 -16.68 -18.38 22.04
N SER A 100 -17.35 -19.53 22.17
CA SER A 100 -18.11 -20.11 21.08
C SER A 100 -19.19 -19.11 20.71
N GLY A 101 -18.90 -18.30 19.70
CA GLY A 101 -19.84 -17.30 19.22
C GLY A 101 -21.15 -18.00 18.85
N ARG A 102 -22.27 -17.35 19.16
CA ARG A 102 -23.55 -17.73 18.57
C ARG A 102 -23.31 -17.83 17.06
N PRO A 103 -23.65 -18.95 16.39
CA PRO A 103 -23.49 -19.04 14.95
C PRO A 103 -24.14 -17.79 14.34
N PRO A 104 -23.52 -17.18 13.30
CA PRO A 104 -24.09 -16.00 12.67
C PRO A 104 -25.56 -16.34 12.42
N ARG A 105 -26.47 -15.59 13.04
CA ARG A 105 -27.90 -15.83 12.93
C ARG A 105 -28.14 -15.93 11.44
N ARG A 106 -28.45 -17.14 10.95
CA ARG A 106 -28.63 -17.40 9.53
C ARG A 106 -29.59 -16.32 9.10
N MET A 107 -29.10 -15.36 8.32
CA MET A 107 -29.94 -14.26 7.89
C MET A 107 -30.99 -14.99 7.08
N ALA A 108 -32.20 -15.13 7.63
CA ALA A 108 -33.30 -15.67 6.86
C ALA A 108 -33.25 -14.85 5.58
N PRO A 109 -33.25 -15.50 4.39
CA PRO A 109 -33.40 -14.74 3.17
C PRO A 109 -34.53 -13.77 3.45
N ARG A 110 -34.27 -12.47 3.31
CA ARG A 110 -35.34 -11.48 3.40
C ARG A 110 -36.41 -12.06 2.50
N SER A 111 -37.55 -12.47 3.06
CA SER A 111 -38.70 -12.79 2.24
C SER A 111 -38.77 -11.63 1.27
N PRO A 112 -38.70 -11.84 -0.05
CA PRO A 112 -38.81 -10.74 -0.98
C PRO A 112 -40.11 -10.06 -0.56
N HIS A 113 -40.00 -8.86 0.03
CA HIS A 113 -41.16 -8.01 0.11
C HIS A 113 -41.63 -7.99 -1.33
N LEU A 114 -42.85 -8.47 -1.56
CA LEU A 114 -43.52 -8.30 -2.83
C LEU A 114 -43.66 -6.80 -2.98
N VAL A 115 -42.60 -6.18 -3.50
CA VAL A 115 -42.64 -4.82 -3.99
C VAL A 115 -43.73 -4.88 -5.05
N PRO A 116 -44.83 -4.11 -4.94
CA PRO A 116 -45.79 -4.01 -6.01
C PRO A 116 -44.97 -3.72 -7.26
N ARG A 117 -45.03 -4.63 -8.24
CA ARG A 117 -44.28 -4.50 -9.48
C ARG A 117 -44.74 -3.19 -10.10
N SER A 118 -43.93 -2.14 -9.96
CA SER A 118 -44.14 -0.91 -10.69
C SER A 118 -44.25 -1.30 -12.16
N ALA A 119 -45.31 -0.86 -12.83
CA ALA A 119 -45.50 -1.10 -14.24
C ALA A 119 -44.18 -0.82 -14.98
N PRO A 120 -43.80 -1.62 -15.99
CA PRO A 120 -42.59 -1.37 -16.75
C PRO A 120 -42.66 0.06 -17.29
N VAL A 121 -41.79 0.92 -16.78
CA VAL A 121 -41.50 2.21 -17.42
C VAL A 121 -40.96 1.83 -18.80
N ALA A 122 -41.67 2.26 -19.84
CA ALA A 122 -41.23 2.06 -21.21
C ALA A 122 -39.76 2.49 -21.32
N PRO A 123 -38.87 1.67 -21.92
CA PRO A 123 -37.51 2.12 -22.14
C PRO A 123 -37.57 3.42 -22.96
N PRO A 124 -36.77 4.45 -22.63
CA PRO A 124 -36.59 5.55 -23.57
C PRO A 124 -36.15 4.92 -24.89
N ALA A 125 -36.82 5.27 -25.98
CA ALA A 125 -36.46 4.80 -27.31
C ALA A 125 -34.95 4.90 -27.46
N ALA A 126 -34.30 3.78 -27.78
CA ALA A 126 -32.87 3.75 -28.06
C ALA A 126 -32.64 4.60 -29.32
N GLY A 127 -32.49 5.90 -29.13
CA GLY A 127 -31.90 6.78 -30.12
C GLY A 127 -30.52 6.19 -30.38
N HIS A 128 -30.26 5.83 -31.63
CA HIS A 128 -28.94 5.39 -32.05
C HIS A 128 -27.99 6.54 -31.70
N GLN A 129 -27.17 6.37 -30.66
CA GLN A 129 -26.07 7.28 -30.38
C GLN A 129 -25.01 7.03 -31.46
N ILE A 130 -25.26 7.59 -32.64
CA ILE A 130 -24.26 7.74 -33.69
C ILE A 130 -23.14 8.53 -33.03
N ALA A 131 -21.94 7.94 -32.97
CA ALA A 131 -20.78 8.58 -32.37
C ALA A 131 -20.62 9.99 -32.96
N PRO A 132 -20.35 11.01 -32.13
CA PRO A 132 -20.26 12.39 -32.58
C PRO A 132 -19.18 12.51 -33.67
N LEU A 133 -19.41 13.38 -34.66
CA LEU A 133 -18.56 13.62 -35.83
C LEU A 133 -17.03 13.64 -35.58
N PRO A 134 -16.50 14.18 -34.45
CA PRO A 134 -15.07 14.15 -34.18
C PRO A 134 -14.46 12.75 -34.13
N VAL A 135 -15.22 11.75 -33.68
CA VAL A 135 -14.78 10.35 -33.61
C VAL A 135 -14.56 9.78 -35.02
N TRP A 136 -15.49 10.06 -35.93
CA TRP A 136 -15.40 9.64 -37.32
C TRP A 136 -14.29 10.36 -38.08
N ILE A 137 -14.08 11.66 -37.82
CA ILE A 137 -12.97 12.44 -38.39
C ILE A 137 -11.63 11.84 -37.94
N GLY A 138 -11.49 11.55 -36.64
CA GLY A 138 -10.29 10.91 -36.09
C GLY A 138 -10.02 9.55 -36.74
N LEU A 139 -11.03 8.70 -36.85
CA LEU A 139 -10.92 7.38 -37.49
C LEU A 139 -10.53 7.50 -38.98
N ALA A 140 -11.13 8.42 -39.72
CA ALA A 140 -10.83 8.67 -41.13
C ALA A 140 -9.38 9.14 -41.31
N CYS A 141 -8.90 10.10 -40.52
CA CYS A 141 -7.50 10.54 -40.56
C CYS A 141 -6.53 9.40 -40.24
N LEU A 142 -6.86 8.54 -39.27
CA LEU A 142 -6.02 7.43 -38.85
C LEU A 142 -5.92 6.35 -39.95
N LEU A 143 -7.04 6.03 -40.61
CA LEU A 143 -7.06 5.11 -41.75
C LEU A 143 -6.38 5.69 -42.99
N LEU A 144 -6.56 6.99 -43.27
CA LEU A 144 -5.88 7.67 -44.38
C LEU A 144 -4.36 7.74 -44.15
N GLY A 145 -3.94 8.00 -42.91
CA GLY A 145 -2.53 7.99 -42.50
C GLY A 145 -1.88 6.61 -42.62
N CYS A 146 -2.61 5.54 -42.30
CA CYS A 146 -2.12 4.17 -42.46
C CYS A 146 -1.98 3.74 -43.93
N LEU A 147 -2.78 4.30 -44.85
CA LEU A 147 -2.66 4.02 -46.29
C LEU A 147 -1.60 4.89 -46.99
N ALA A 148 -1.28 6.09 -46.46
CA ALA A 148 -0.26 6.98 -47.01
C ALA A 148 1.13 6.85 -46.35
N GLY A 149 1.26 6.12 -45.24
CA GLY A 149 2.49 6.00 -44.44
C GLY A 149 3.53 5.00 -44.96
N GLY A 150 3.31 4.39 -46.12
CA GLY A 150 4.20 3.43 -46.75
C GLY A 150 5.19 4.03 -47.76
N MET A 151 5.81 5.19 -47.50
CA MET A 151 6.96 5.65 -48.30
C MET A 151 7.82 6.67 -47.51
N GLN A 152 9.06 6.29 -47.24
CA GLN A 152 10.10 7.02 -46.51
C GLN A 152 10.29 8.49 -46.94
N ARG A 153 10.73 9.38 -46.03
CA ARG A 153 11.96 10.19 -46.22
C ARG A 153 12.63 10.63 -44.91
N ARG A 154 13.77 9.96 -44.64
CA ARG A 154 15.08 10.49 -44.23
C ARG A 154 15.06 11.75 -43.35
N VAL A 155 15.36 11.54 -42.07
CA VAL A 155 15.96 12.56 -41.20
C VAL A 155 17.28 13.02 -41.86
N ARG A 156 17.26 14.18 -42.50
CA ARG A 156 18.48 14.91 -42.89
C ARG A 156 18.98 15.60 -41.63
N PHE A 157 20.13 15.15 -41.15
CA PHE A 157 20.94 15.89 -40.21
C PHE A 157 21.60 17.04 -40.99
N ASP A 158 20.99 18.22 -40.96
CA ASP A 158 21.68 19.44 -41.41
C ASP A 158 22.58 19.91 -40.27
N GLY A 159 23.85 19.49 -40.35
CA GLY A 159 24.96 20.14 -39.67
C GLY A 159 25.35 21.40 -40.44
N THR A 160 24.81 22.55 -40.01
CA THR A 160 25.41 23.85 -40.35
C THR A 160 26.47 24.18 -39.32
N GLY A 161 27.68 24.39 -39.83
CA GLY A 161 28.89 24.51 -39.05
C GLY A 161 29.01 25.80 -38.27
N ARG A 162 29.69 25.69 -37.13
CA ARG A 162 30.57 26.73 -36.64
C ARG A 162 31.94 26.10 -36.41
N SER A 163 32.87 26.41 -37.30
CA SER A 163 34.29 26.10 -37.14
C SER A 163 34.86 26.79 -35.91
N PRO A 164 35.83 26.16 -35.23
CA PRO A 164 37.01 26.86 -34.79
C PRO A 164 38.23 26.37 -35.57
N SER A 165 38.90 27.36 -36.12
CA SER A 165 40.19 27.38 -36.78
C SER A 165 41.22 26.40 -36.26
N THR A 166 41.84 25.71 -37.20
CA THR A 166 43.16 25.07 -37.10
C THR A 166 44.21 26.05 -36.56
N THR A 167 44.95 25.65 -35.52
CA THR A 167 46.37 25.99 -35.41
C THR A 167 47.07 24.80 -34.76
N ALA A 168 47.85 24.09 -35.57
CA ALA A 168 48.85 23.16 -35.10
C ALA A 168 50.04 23.97 -34.55
N PHE A 169 50.51 23.65 -33.35
CA PHE A 169 51.91 23.89 -32.98
C PHE A 169 52.40 22.89 -31.93
N THR A 170 53.16 21.92 -32.44
CA THR A 170 54.40 21.34 -31.91
C THR A 170 54.87 21.79 -30.51
N GLY A 171 55.26 20.81 -29.68
CA GLY A 171 56.55 20.90 -28.99
C GLY A 171 56.56 20.73 -27.46
N HIS A 172 57.28 19.69 -27.05
CA HIS A 172 58.15 19.60 -25.86
C HIS A 172 57.57 19.40 -24.46
N VAL A 173 57.72 18.14 -23.99
CA VAL A 173 58.64 17.74 -22.91
C VAL A 173 59.00 18.83 -21.88
N ARG A 174 58.57 18.64 -20.63
CA ARG A 174 59.50 18.56 -19.50
C ARG A 174 58.84 17.96 -18.25
N SER A 175 59.60 17.02 -17.69
CA SER A 175 59.51 16.45 -16.35
C SER A 175 59.72 17.49 -15.24
N ARG A 176 59.08 17.25 -14.08
CA ARG A 176 59.54 17.50 -12.69
C ARG A 176 58.37 17.21 -11.73
N THR A 177 58.37 16.08 -11.04
CA THR A 177 58.80 15.92 -9.63
C THR A 177 58.17 16.88 -8.61
N ARG A 178 57.41 16.30 -7.67
CA ARG A 178 57.62 16.30 -6.20
C ARG A 178 56.42 16.74 -5.34
N ALA A 179 55.86 15.72 -4.67
CA ALA A 179 55.55 15.54 -3.25
C ALA A 179 54.66 16.52 -2.43
N SER A 180 54.02 15.88 -1.44
CA SER A 180 53.50 16.33 -0.11
C SER A 180 52.24 17.22 -0.14
N SER A 181 51.14 16.96 0.59
CA SER A 181 50.78 16.08 1.74
C SER A 181 49.25 15.85 1.76
N PRO A 182 48.70 15.01 2.67
CA PRO A 182 47.67 15.51 3.60
C PRO A 182 47.71 14.81 5.00
N PRO A 183 46.67 14.95 5.86
CA PRO A 183 46.47 16.00 6.88
C PRO A 183 46.70 15.42 8.30
N GLY A 184 46.88 16.23 9.36
CA GLY A 184 45.80 16.89 10.10
C GLY A 184 45.29 15.97 11.21
#